data_AF-A0A8W8JA58-F1
#
_entry.id   AF-A0A8W8JA58-F1
#
_cell.length_a   1.000
_cell.length_b   1.000
_cell.length_c   1.000
_cell.angle_alpha   90.00
_cell.angle_beta   90.00
_cell.angle_gamma   90.00
#
_symmetry.space_group_name_H-M   'P 1'
#
loop_
_entity.id
_entity.type
_entity.pdbx_description
1 polymer ?
#
loop_
_entity_poly.entity_id
_entity_poly.type
_entity_poly.pdbx_seq_one_letter_code
_entity_poly.pdbx_strand_id
1 'polypeptide(L)'
;MSMVTFVCCVIAVSGAFAQLIPGGWTETRPIDPYPMQVVLSLKSDIVSRLNSMYITVNEFQPLLYRERVAVGAVYQVKIRIGYGRYVHVTIYKHFSGTPTEVQDIQTRKTLADPLI
;
A
#
# COMPACT_ATOMS: atom_id res chain seq x y z
N MET A 1 5.32 42.45 20.64
CA MET A 1 6.12 41.28 20.21
C MET A 1 5.53 40.07 20.93
N SER A 2 4.60 39.36 20.28
CA SER A 2 3.82 38.29 20.92
C SER A 2 4.52 36.95 20.72
N MET A 3 4.88 36.32 21.84
CA MET A 3 5.60 35.06 21.94
C MET A 3 4.68 33.91 21.51
N VAL A 4 4.83 33.43 20.27
CA VAL A 4 4.14 32.21 19.80
C VAL A 4 4.92 31.01 20.29
N THR A 5 4.40 30.38 21.34
CA THR A 5 4.91 29.11 21.87
C THR A 5 4.62 28.01 20.87
N PHE A 6 5.63 27.64 20.08
CA PHE A 6 5.59 26.51 19.17
C PHE A 6 5.66 25.22 20.01
N VAL A 7 4.51 24.66 20.36
CA VAL A 7 4.42 23.35 21.00
C VAL A 7 4.79 22.30 19.96
N CYS A 8 6.04 21.81 20.04
CA CYS A 8 6.46 20.59 19.36
C CYS A 8 5.66 19.41 19.93
N CYS A 9 4.51 19.11 19.33
CA CYS A 9 3.87 17.81 19.47
C CYS A 9 4.77 16.77 18.79
N VAL A 10 5.72 16.23 19.55
CA VAL A 10 6.39 14.98 19.22
C VAL A 10 5.31 13.90 19.27
N ILE A 11 4.68 13.64 18.12
CA ILE A 11 3.83 12.48 17.96
C ILE A 11 4.79 11.30 18.01
N ALA A 12 4.96 10.73 19.19
CA ALA A 12 5.54 9.41 19.35
C ALA A 12 4.60 8.45 18.61
N VAL A 13 4.93 8.14 17.36
CA VAL A 13 4.29 7.06 16.63
C VAL A 13 4.82 5.77 17.27
N SER A 14 4.22 5.39 18.39
CA SER A 14 4.28 4.02 18.88
C SER A 14 3.56 3.17 17.83
N GLY A 15 4.30 2.72 16.84
CA GLY A 15 3.87 1.67 15.94
C GLY A 15 3.60 0.44 16.78
N ALA A 16 2.35 0.28 17.21
CA ALA A 16 1.87 -1.00 17.66
C ALA A 16 2.04 -1.94 16.46
N PHE A 17 3.08 -2.77 16.50
CA PHE A 17 3.14 -3.98 15.71
C PHE A 17 1.94 -4.81 16.17
N ALA A 18 0.77 -4.52 15.59
CA ALA A 18 -0.41 -5.34 15.70
C ALA A 18 0.07 -6.77 15.46
N GLN A 19 -0.19 -7.63 16.44
CA GLN A 19 0.40 -8.95 16.57
C GLN A 19 0.32 -9.66 15.22
N LEU A 20 1.46 -9.84 14.55
CA LEU A 20 1.52 -10.44 13.23
C LEU A 20 1.23 -11.94 13.38
N ILE A 21 -0.04 -12.31 13.25
CA ILE A 21 -0.46 -13.72 13.25
C ILE A 21 -0.07 -14.31 11.88
N PRO A 22 0.76 -15.37 11.83
CA PRO A 22 1.09 -16.03 10.57
C PRO A 22 -0.19 -16.45 9.82
N GLY A 23 -0.29 -16.08 8.54
CA GLY A 23 -1.43 -16.36 7.69
C GLY A 23 -2.65 -15.43 7.87
N GLY A 24 -2.73 -14.67 8.97
CA GLY A 24 -3.81 -13.70 9.21
C GLY A 24 -3.57 -12.37 8.50
N TRP A 25 -4.63 -11.78 7.95
CA TRP A 25 -4.58 -10.39 7.47
C TRP A 25 -4.68 -9.42 8.64
N THR A 26 -3.86 -8.38 8.61
CA THR A 26 -4.04 -7.23 9.52
C THR A 26 -5.30 -6.45 9.14
N GLU A 27 -5.73 -5.57 10.04
CA GLU A 27 -6.72 -4.54 9.71
C GLU A 27 -6.23 -3.65 8.56
N THR A 28 -7.19 -3.09 7.82
CA THR A 28 -6.89 -2.10 6.77
C THR A 28 -6.56 -0.77 7.41
N ARG A 29 -5.38 -0.24 7.10
CA ARG A 29 -4.87 1.02 7.64
C ARG A 29 -4.25 1.89 6.55
N PRO A 30 -4.02 3.19 6.80
CA PRO A 30 -3.25 4.04 5.90
C PRO A 30 -1.87 3.44 5.60
N ILE A 31 -1.36 3.67 4.40
CA ILE A 31 -0.09 3.07 3.98
C ILE A 31 1.10 3.61 4.78
N ASP A 32 1.86 2.70 5.38
CA ASP A 32 3.06 3.03 6.13
C ASP A 32 4.24 3.37 5.19
N PRO A 33 5.27 4.12 5.65
CA PRO A 33 6.37 4.56 4.80
C PRO A 33 7.14 3.42 4.10
N TYR A 34 7.30 2.28 4.79
CA TYR A 34 8.04 1.15 4.23
C TYR A 34 7.25 0.39 3.16
N PRO A 35 5.99 -0.07 3.39
CA PRO A 35 5.14 -0.60 2.33
C PRO A 35 4.97 0.37 1.15
N MET A 36 4.88 1.68 1.42
CA MET A 36 4.84 2.70 0.36
C MET A 36 6.05 2.60 -0.57
N GLN A 37 7.27 2.51 -0.03
CA GLN A 37 8.48 2.36 -0.84
C GLN A 37 8.46 1.09 -1.69
N VAL A 38 7.94 -0.02 -1.14
CA VAL A 38 7.80 -1.29 -1.86
C VAL A 38 6.80 -1.17 -3.03
N VAL A 39 5.68 -0.47 -2.84
CA VAL A 39 4.71 -0.24 -3.91
C VAL A 39 5.28 0.68 -4.99
N LEU A 40 6.00 1.73 -4.59
CA LEU A 40 6.60 2.68 -5.51
C LEU A 40 7.73 2.07 -6.34
N SER A 41 8.52 1.14 -5.79
CA SER A 41 9.53 0.42 -6.58
C SER A 41 8.92 -0.46 -7.67
N LEU A 42 7.68 -0.92 -7.47
CA LEU A 42 6.91 -1.71 -8.45
C LEU A 42 6.00 -0.87 -9.35
N LYS A 43 6.01 0.46 -9.21
CA LYS A 43 5.11 1.35 -9.97
C LYS A 43 5.17 1.11 -11.47
N SER A 44 6.36 0.93 -12.05
CA SER A 44 6.52 0.70 -13.48
C SER A 44 5.85 -0.61 -13.96
N ASP A 45 6.01 -1.71 -13.21
CA ASP A 45 5.37 -3.00 -13.51
C ASP A 45 3.84 -2.88 -13.39
N ILE A 46 3.35 -2.29 -12.30
CA ILE A 46 1.91 -2.09 -12.06
C ILE A 46 1.29 -1.26 -13.19
N VAL A 47 1.91 -0.13 -13.55
CA VAL A 47 1.42 0.74 -14.63
C VAL A 47 1.47 0.03 -15.98
N SER A 48 2.51 -0.74 -16.26
CA SER A 48 2.63 -1.49 -17.52
C SER A 48 1.53 -2.55 -17.64
N ARG A 49 1.24 -3.30 -16.57
CA ARG A 49 0.12 -4.26 -16.54
C ARG A 49 -1.25 -3.59 -16.64
N LEU A 50 -1.42 -2.41 -16.03
CA LEU A 50 -2.67 -1.64 -16.18
C LEU A 50 -2.86 -1.16 -17.62
N ASN A 51 -1.80 -0.66 -18.25
CA ASN A 51 -1.84 -0.22 -19.63
C ASN A 51 -2.11 -1.38 -20.61
N SER A 52 -1.57 -2.58 -20.36
CA SER A 52 -1.90 -3.77 -21.17
C SER A 52 -3.34 -4.22 -21.03
N MET A 53 -3.99 -3.87 -19.91
CA MET A 53 -5.44 -4.03 -19.70
C MET A 53 -6.27 -2.83 -20.24
N TYR A 54 -5.66 -1.93 -21.02
CA TYR A 54 -6.28 -0.70 -21.54
C TYR A 54 -6.78 0.26 -20.45
N ILE A 55 -6.14 0.26 -19.27
CA ILE A 55 -6.47 1.14 -18.15
C ILE A 55 -5.41 2.23 -18.03
N THR A 56 -5.76 3.45 -18.41
CA THR A 56 -4.87 4.62 -18.29
C THR A 56 -4.69 5.03 -16.83
N VAL A 57 -3.43 5.19 -16.42
CA VAL A 57 -3.03 5.68 -15.09
C VAL A 57 -2.66 7.17 -15.18
N ASN A 58 -3.46 8.04 -14.58
CA ASN A 58 -3.23 9.49 -14.59
C ASN A 58 -2.64 10.02 -13.26
N GLU A 59 -2.78 9.20 -12.22
CA GLU A 59 -2.28 9.43 -10.88
C GLU A 59 -1.78 8.09 -10.36
N PHE A 60 -0.86 8.07 -9.40
CA PHE A 60 -0.47 6.83 -8.75
C PHE A 60 -0.24 7.12 -7.28
N GLN A 61 -1.31 6.97 -6.50
CA GLN A 61 -1.31 7.29 -5.08
C GLN A 61 -1.77 6.07 -4.27
N PRO A 62 -0.83 5.32 -3.65
CA PRO A 62 -1.17 4.32 -2.65
C PRO A 62 -1.79 4.99 -1.42
N LEU A 63 -2.90 4.44 -0.91
CA LEU A 63 -3.68 5.09 0.17
C LEU A 63 -3.82 4.19 1.39
N LEU A 64 -4.33 2.99 1.18
CA LEU A 64 -4.66 2.03 2.23
C LEU A 64 -3.95 0.72 1.95
N TYR A 65 -3.64 -0.01 2.99
CA TYR A 65 -3.11 -1.35 2.85
C TYR A 65 -3.51 -2.24 4.02
N ARG A 66 -3.34 -3.54 3.80
CA ARG A 66 -3.27 -4.56 4.84
C ARG A 66 -2.18 -5.54 4.45
N GLU A 67 -1.65 -6.25 5.43
CA GLU A 67 -0.56 -7.20 5.24
C GLU A 67 -0.86 -8.53 5.91
N ARG A 68 -0.17 -9.57 5.47
CA ARG A 68 -0.11 -10.85 6.18
C ARG A 68 1.30 -11.40 6.13
N VAL A 69 1.68 -12.14 7.17
CA VAL A 69 2.94 -12.86 7.22
C VAL A 69 2.79 -14.25 6.60
N ALA A 70 3.70 -14.60 5.72
CA ALA A 70 3.87 -15.91 5.10
C ALA A 70 5.37 -16.30 5.15
N VAL A 71 5.89 -17.04 4.15
CA VAL A 71 7.35 -17.20 3.91
C VAL A 71 7.96 -15.91 3.33
N GLY A 72 7.42 -14.77 3.77
CA GLY A 72 7.55 -13.44 3.19
C GLY A 72 6.48 -12.53 3.77
N ALA A 73 6.38 -11.32 3.23
CA ALA A 73 5.26 -10.42 3.50
C ALA A 73 4.40 -10.31 2.24
N VAL A 74 3.09 -10.47 2.39
CA VAL A 74 2.12 -10.18 1.33
C VAL A 74 1.43 -8.87 1.70
N TYR A 75 1.52 -7.88 0.81
CA TYR A 75 0.82 -6.62 0.94
C TYR A 75 -0.36 -6.59 -0.02
N GLN A 76 -1.52 -6.17 0.47
CA GLN A 76 -2.61 -5.79 -0.40
C GLN A 76 -2.83 -4.29 -0.28
N VAL A 77 -2.77 -3.57 -1.39
CA VAL A 77 -2.68 -2.12 -1.41
C VAL A 77 -3.76 -1.53 -2.30
N LYS A 78 -4.50 -0.56 -1.77
CA LYS A 78 -5.43 0.27 -2.55
C LYS A 78 -4.68 1.46 -3.14
N ILE A 79 -4.72 1.58 -4.46
CA ILE A 79 -4.05 2.63 -5.21
C ILE A 79 -5.07 3.42 -6.01
N ARG A 80 -5.08 4.74 -5.84
CA ARG A 80 -5.83 5.67 -6.69
C ARG A 80 -5.06 5.89 -8.00
N ILE A 81 -5.75 5.71 -9.13
CA ILE A 81 -5.18 5.82 -10.48
C ILE A 81 -5.73 7.01 -11.30
N GLY A 82 -6.39 7.95 -10.62
CA GLY A 82 -6.97 9.17 -11.19
C GLY A 82 -8.44 9.04 -11.56
N TYR A 83 -9.13 10.18 -11.63
CA TYR A 83 -10.56 10.30 -11.95
C TYR A 83 -11.47 9.43 -11.07
N GLY A 84 -11.17 9.32 -9.77
CA GLY A 84 -11.96 8.52 -8.82
C GLY A 84 -11.88 7.01 -9.04
N ARG A 85 -10.93 6.53 -9.86
CA ARG A 85 -10.71 5.09 -10.10
C ARG A 85 -9.63 4.55 -9.17
N TYR A 86 -9.85 3.33 -8.69
CA TYR A 86 -8.96 2.63 -7.79
C TYR A 86 -8.66 1.23 -8.30
N VAL A 87 -7.53 0.70 -7.86
CA VAL A 87 -7.12 -0.69 -8.04
C VAL A 87 -6.65 -1.26 -6.72
N HIS A 88 -6.85 -2.56 -6.52
CA HIS A 88 -6.22 -3.29 -5.43
C HIS A 88 -5.08 -4.13 -6.00
N VAL A 89 -3.89 -3.97 -5.45
CA VAL A 89 -2.69 -4.68 -5.91
C VAL A 89 -2.20 -5.59 -4.81
N THR A 90 -1.97 -6.85 -5.14
CA THR A 90 -1.35 -7.82 -4.25
C THR A 90 0.13 -7.93 -4.61
N ILE A 91 0.99 -7.66 -3.63
CA ILE A 91 2.44 -7.64 -3.77
C ILE A 91 3.02 -8.69 -2.83
N TYR A 92 3.92 -9.51 -3.35
CA TYR A 92 4.68 -10.45 -2.53
C TYR A 92 6.13 -10.02 -2.41
N LYS A 93 6.58 -9.98 -1.15
CA LYS A 93 7.96 -9.70 -0.79
C LYS A 93 8.54 -10.92 -0.07
N HIS A 94 9.47 -11.59 -0.71
CA HIS A 94 10.23 -12.64 -0.04
C HIS A 94 11.17 -12.04 1.02
N PHE A 95 11.49 -12.82 2.06
CA PHE A 95 12.45 -12.38 3.09
C PHE A 95 13.91 -12.49 2.67
N SER A 96 14.22 -13.19 1.58
CA SER A 96 15.60 -13.48 1.16
C SER A 96 15.85 -13.20 -0.31
N GLY A 97 16.47 -12.05 -0.64
CA GLY A 97 17.14 -11.76 -1.92
C GLY A 97 16.32 -11.85 -3.23
N THR A 98 15.15 -12.46 -3.20
CA THR A 98 14.23 -12.62 -4.33
C THR A 98 13.59 -11.27 -4.63
N PRO A 99 13.46 -10.91 -5.91
CA PRO A 99 12.74 -9.70 -6.30
C PRO A 99 11.34 -9.68 -5.69
N THR A 100 10.92 -8.50 -5.27
CA THR A 100 9.51 -8.26 -4.92
C THR A 100 8.70 -8.31 -6.20
N GLU A 101 7.51 -8.92 -6.15
CA GLU A 101 6.68 -9.16 -7.33
C GLU A 101 5.22 -8.71 -7.14
N VAL A 102 4.59 -8.31 -8.24
CA VAL A 102 3.15 -8.09 -8.30
C VAL A 102 2.46 -9.43 -8.62
N GLN A 103 1.65 -9.93 -7.68
CA GLN A 103 0.94 -11.20 -7.82
C GLN A 103 -0.43 -11.03 -8.48
N ASP A 104 -1.17 -9.97 -8.13
CA ASP A 104 -2.52 -9.74 -8.63
C ASP A 104 -2.85 -8.24 -8.72
N ILE A 105 -3.72 -7.88 -9.67
CA ILE A 105 -4.26 -6.53 -9.84
C ILE A 105 -5.78 -6.63 -10.06
N GLN A 106 -6.55 -6.21 -9.05
CA GLN A 106 -7.99 -6.10 -9.15
C GLN A 106 -8.38 -4.69 -9.61
N THR A 107 -9.05 -4.61 -10.75
CA THR A 107 -9.45 -3.34 -11.38
C THR A 107 -10.88 -2.94 -11.00
N ARG A 108 -11.32 -1.77 -11.48
CA ARG A 108 -12.69 -1.24 -11.30
C ARG A 108 -13.11 -1.13 -9.83
N LYS A 109 -12.17 -0.79 -8.95
CA LYS A 109 -12.44 -0.56 -7.53
C LYS A 109 -12.77 0.91 -7.27
N THR A 110 -13.40 1.14 -6.15
CA THR A 110 -13.79 2.44 -5.59
C THR A 110 -13.08 2.67 -4.25
N LEU A 111 -13.22 3.89 -3.73
CA LEU A 111 -12.72 4.21 -2.39
C LEU A 111 -13.40 3.38 -1.29
N ALA A 112 -14.67 3.01 -1.48
CA ALA A 112 -15.46 2.27 -0.50
C ALA A 112 -15.20 0.76 -0.51
N ASP A 113 -14.69 0.20 -1.61
CA ASP A 113 -14.48 -1.26 -1.72
C ASP A 113 -13.43 -1.76 -0.72
N PRO A 114 -13.72 -2.78 0.09
CA PRO A 114 -12.74 -3.31 1.04
C PRO A 114 -11.59 -4.02 0.33
N LEU A 115 -10.42 -4.05 0.99
CA LEU A 115 -9.32 -4.94 0.60
C LEU A 115 -9.71 -6.37 1.00
N ILE A 116 -9.77 -7.29 0.03
CA ILE A 116 -10.30 -8.68 0.17
C ILE A 116 -9.32 -9.76 -0.23
#